data_AF-A9DX07-F1
#
_entry.id   AF-A9DX07-F1
#
_cell.length_a   1.000
_cell.length_b   1.000
_cell.length_c   1.000
_cell.angle_alpha   90.00
_cell.angle_beta   90.00
_cell.angle_gamma   90.00
#
_symmetry.space_group_name_H-M   'P 1'
#
loop_
_entity.id
_entity.type
_entity.pdbx_description
1 polymer ?
#
loop_
_entity_poly.entity_id
_entity_poly.type
_entity_poly.pdbx_seq_one_letter_code
_entity_poly.pdbx_strand_id
1 'polypeptide(L)'
;MKNEVYFDKKPKNLHINCDVGEGVGNEEILMPYISACNIACGGHAGNLETMQEIVVLAKKYQVEIGAHPSYPDRENFGRISMNIASAEFIKTIQNQISNLEEIVALHDAKITHIKPHGALYNDVAKSKEKAQLFLKAILKYKDKYKLYILYNSVIETEAKKQNFQVVYEAFADRNYNDDLTLVSRKNDRAVLTKIGEIIPHVSRLKNEQKIQTISGKKYNLKSDTFCVHSDTISAIEIIQQLHTHFNVENEVEKPEFPNYKPYGNNGLLLTWENKMSSEVLNSVLEYQEKIKKFNIKVILNIIQSNNSLLIIYDNEKVNLKSLQHLLEWLSLQTSNKLQPRKSICWEIPVCYDEFFGIDLDEIAQKNRLSIEKIIKLHTTPKYQVFSIGFLPGFLYLGGLDKRLHIDRKSTPRLAVKKGAVGIGGIQTGIYPKSSPGGWQILGNSPLNFFDVSNEKPCFAKARDFIKFVPISIEEYHEISTAVSNGNYQLKFTETC
;
A
#
# COMPACT_ATOMS: atom_id res chain seq x y z
N MET A 1 -12.18 -44.55 10.35
CA MET A 1 -13.00 -43.33 10.46
C MET A 1 -12.04 -42.17 10.66
N LYS A 2 -11.75 -41.45 9.57
CA LYS A 2 -12.28 -40.11 9.25
C LYS A 2 -11.68 -39.00 10.14
N ASN A 3 -10.71 -38.28 9.61
CA ASN A 3 -10.96 -36.94 9.06
C ASN A 3 -9.67 -36.42 8.39
N GLU A 4 -9.64 -36.54 7.06
CA GLU A 4 -8.75 -35.77 6.20
C GLU A 4 -9.14 -34.30 6.30
N VAL A 5 -8.21 -33.45 6.75
CA VAL A 5 -8.36 -32.00 6.66
C VAL A 5 -7.90 -31.59 5.27
N TYR A 6 -8.87 -31.45 4.36
CA TYR A 6 -8.69 -30.80 3.07
C TYR A 6 -8.28 -29.33 3.28
N PHE A 7 -6.98 -29.04 3.28
CA PHE A 7 -6.51 -27.74 2.82
C PHE A 7 -6.42 -27.82 1.32
N ASP A 8 -7.51 -27.45 0.65
CA ASP A 8 -7.54 -27.26 -0.79
C ASP A 8 -6.59 -26.09 -1.11
N LYS A 9 -5.33 -26.43 -1.42
CA LYS A 9 -4.29 -25.47 -1.82
C LYS A 9 -4.72 -24.87 -3.16
N LYS A 10 -5.43 -23.75 -3.12
CA LYS A 10 -5.61 -22.88 -4.29
C LYS A 10 -4.24 -22.59 -4.92
N PRO A 11 -4.14 -22.46 -6.26
CA PRO A 11 -2.87 -22.19 -6.93
C PRO A 11 -2.20 -20.95 -6.33
N LYS A 12 -0.91 -21.05 -6.02
CA LYS A 12 -0.09 -19.94 -5.50
C LYS A 12 -0.17 -18.73 -6.43
N ASN A 13 -0.20 -18.95 -7.74
CA ASN A 13 -0.06 -17.91 -8.76
C ASN A 13 -1.41 -17.46 -9.32
N LEU A 14 -1.56 -16.15 -9.50
CA LEU A 14 -2.64 -15.49 -10.24
C LEU A 14 -2.43 -15.70 -11.74
N HIS A 15 -3.43 -16.28 -12.41
CA HIS A 15 -3.44 -16.34 -13.87
C HIS A 15 -3.92 -15.00 -14.44
N ILE A 16 -3.05 -14.28 -15.15
CA ILE A 16 -3.34 -12.95 -15.70
C ILE A 16 -3.48 -13.08 -17.22
N ASN A 17 -4.59 -12.59 -17.78
CA ASN A 17 -4.76 -12.48 -19.23
C ASN A 17 -4.82 -11.00 -19.66
N CYS A 18 -4.40 -10.73 -20.90
CA CYS A 18 -4.40 -9.38 -21.45
C CYS A 18 -4.77 -9.39 -22.94
N ASP A 19 -5.58 -8.43 -23.37
CA ASP A 19 -5.92 -8.24 -24.78
C ASP A 19 -4.74 -7.57 -25.49
N VAL A 20 -4.31 -8.08 -26.65
CA VAL A 20 -3.07 -7.65 -27.34
C VAL A 20 -3.22 -7.65 -28.86
N GLY A 21 -2.27 -7.02 -29.57
CA GLY A 21 -2.35 -6.88 -31.03
C GLY A 21 -3.38 -5.84 -31.45
N GLU A 22 -3.69 -4.90 -30.55
CA GLU A 22 -4.72 -3.88 -30.75
C GLU A 22 -4.16 -2.53 -31.23
N GLY A 23 -2.83 -2.44 -31.43
CA GLY A 23 -2.15 -1.25 -31.95
C GLY A 23 -1.56 -0.31 -30.90
N VAL A 24 -1.43 -0.77 -29.64
CA VAL A 24 -0.82 0.01 -28.54
C VAL A 24 0.71 -0.06 -28.58
N GLY A 25 1.29 -1.19 -29.02
CA GLY A 25 2.73 -1.35 -29.19
C GLY A 25 3.49 -1.57 -27.88
N ASN A 26 2.81 -2.04 -26.83
CA ASN A 26 3.39 -2.31 -25.51
C ASN A 26 3.54 -3.81 -25.20
N GLU A 27 3.23 -4.68 -26.16
CA GLU A 27 3.09 -6.11 -25.96
C GLU A 27 4.39 -6.77 -25.46
N GLU A 28 5.56 -6.40 -25.99
CA GLU A 28 6.84 -6.95 -25.51
C GLU A 28 7.09 -6.64 -24.03
N ILE A 29 6.59 -5.50 -23.52
CA ILE A 29 6.71 -5.12 -22.11
C ILE A 29 5.73 -5.93 -21.25
N LEU A 30 4.56 -6.27 -21.77
CA LEU A 30 3.50 -6.99 -21.05
C LEU A 30 3.77 -8.50 -20.93
N MET A 31 4.29 -9.10 -22.00
CA MET A 31 4.44 -10.56 -22.15
C MET A 31 5.15 -11.27 -20.98
N PRO A 32 6.25 -10.74 -20.39
CA PRO A 32 6.91 -11.38 -19.25
C PRO A 32 6.03 -11.55 -18.00
N TYR A 33 4.95 -10.78 -17.89
CA TYR A 33 4.17 -10.66 -16.66
C TYR A 33 2.79 -11.33 -16.74
N ILE A 34 2.34 -11.70 -17.93
CA ILE A 34 1.02 -12.30 -18.17
C ILE A 34 1.11 -13.82 -18.38
N SER A 35 0.03 -14.52 -18.09
CA SER A 35 -0.09 -15.97 -18.28
C SER A 35 -0.68 -16.30 -19.65
N ALA A 36 -1.58 -15.45 -20.14
CA ALA A 36 -2.27 -15.62 -21.41
C ALA A 36 -2.45 -14.28 -22.14
N CYS A 37 -2.50 -14.33 -23.47
CA CYS A 37 -2.78 -13.17 -24.30
C CYS A 37 -3.95 -13.43 -25.25
N ASN A 38 -4.89 -12.49 -25.35
CA ASN A 38 -6.02 -12.55 -26.26
C ASN A 38 -5.68 -11.71 -27.50
N ILE A 39 -5.32 -12.36 -28.61
CA ILE A 39 -4.81 -11.70 -29.82
C ILE A 39 -5.97 -11.23 -30.69
N ALA A 40 -6.01 -9.93 -31.00
CA ALA A 40 -7.00 -9.35 -31.91
C ALA A 40 -6.91 -9.97 -33.31
N CYS A 41 -8.05 -10.42 -33.84
CA CYS A 41 -8.10 -11.26 -35.04
C CYS A 41 -8.52 -10.51 -36.32
N GLY A 42 -8.43 -9.18 -36.35
CA GLY A 42 -8.72 -8.35 -37.54
C GLY A 42 -10.13 -7.77 -37.60
N GLY A 43 -11.06 -8.22 -36.74
CA GLY A 43 -12.43 -7.70 -36.68
C GLY A 43 -12.50 -6.27 -36.15
N HIS A 44 -12.05 -6.05 -34.91
CA HIS A 44 -12.01 -4.73 -34.27
C HIS A 44 -10.64 -4.07 -34.39
N ALA A 45 -9.58 -4.87 -34.32
CA ALA A 45 -8.19 -4.44 -34.38
C ALA A 45 -7.29 -5.58 -34.88
N GLY A 46 -6.01 -5.28 -35.09
CA GLY A 46 -5.03 -6.25 -35.59
C GLY A 46 -5.16 -6.55 -37.09
N ASN A 47 -4.19 -7.28 -37.62
CA ASN A 47 -4.14 -7.85 -38.97
C ASN A 47 -3.23 -9.10 -38.94
N LEU A 48 -2.94 -9.70 -40.10
CA LEU A 48 -2.09 -10.90 -40.16
C LEU A 48 -0.66 -10.66 -39.66
N GLU A 49 -0.08 -9.50 -39.97
CA GLU A 49 1.27 -9.12 -39.54
C GLU A 49 1.34 -8.95 -38.02
N THR A 50 0.40 -8.20 -37.42
CA THR A 50 0.36 -8.05 -35.96
C THR A 50 0.10 -9.37 -35.26
N MET A 51 -0.78 -10.23 -35.79
CA MET A 51 -1.00 -11.56 -35.23
C MET A 51 0.30 -12.37 -35.22
N GLN A 52 1.08 -12.33 -36.30
CA GLN A 52 2.37 -13.01 -36.39
C GLN A 52 3.38 -12.47 -35.37
N GLU A 53 3.52 -11.15 -35.25
CA GLU A 53 4.38 -10.51 -34.24
C GLU A 53 4.03 -10.96 -32.81
N ILE A 54 2.74 -10.94 -32.47
CA ILE A 54 2.30 -11.32 -31.13
C ILE A 54 2.48 -12.83 -30.88
N VAL A 55 2.27 -13.69 -31.88
CA VAL A 55 2.54 -15.14 -31.74
C VAL A 55 4.03 -15.40 -31.48
N VAL A 56 4.92 -14.70 -32.18
CA VAL A 56 6.38 -14.79 -31.94
C VAL A 56 6.73 -14.36 -30.51
N LEU A 57 6.16 -13.24 -30.04
CA LEU A 57 6.36 -12.77 -28.66
C LEU A 57 5.80 -13.76 -27.63
N ALA A 58 4.57 -14.25 -27.81
CA ALA A 58 3.95 -15.20 -26.90
C ALA A 58 4.78 -16.49 -26.79
N LYS A 59 5.34 -16.99 -27.91
CA LYS A 59 6.25 -18.14 -27.91
C LYS A 59 7.56 -17.83 -27.16
N LYS A 60 8.17 -16.66 -27.40
CA LYS A 60 9.39 -16.21 -26.72
C LYS A 60 9.23 -16.21 -25.19
N TYR A 61 8.07 -15.75 -24.70
CA TYR A 61 7.79 -15.60 -23.27
C TYR A 61 6.94 -16.74 -22.67
N GLN A 62 6.64 -17.79 -23.44
CA GLN A 62 5.83 -18.94 -23.02
C GLN A 62 4.43 -18.55 -22.51
N VAL A 63 3.81 -17.56 -23.16
CA VAL A 63 2.45 -17.07 -22.86
C VAL A 63 1.42 -17.88 -23.65
N GLU A 64 0.30 -18.23 -23.01
CA GLU A 64 -0.79 -18.92 -23.69
C GLU A 64 -1.47 -18.03 -24.74
N ILE A 65 -1.68 -18.56 -25.95
CA ILE A 65 -2.24 -17.81 -27.07
C ILE A 65 -3.75 -18.03 -27.18
N GLY A 66 -4.52 -16.96 -27.19
CA GLY A 66 -5.97 -16.98 -27.39
C GLY A 66 -6.42 -16.18 -28.60
N ALA A 67 -7.49 -16.65 -29.26
CA ALA A 67 -8.17 -15.86 -30.27
C ALA A 67 -9.08 -14.83 -29.59
N HIS A 68 -9.02 -13.57 -30.02
CA HIS A 68 -9.86 -12.48 -29.53
C HIS A 68 -10.85 -11.98 -30.61
N PRO A 69 -11.84 -12.80 -31.02
CA PRO A 69 -12.74 -12.42 -32.11
C PRO A 69 -13.76 -11.37 -31.65
N SER A 70 -14.17 -10.53 -32.60
CA SER A 70 -15.08 -9.41 -32.37
C SER A 70 -16.15 -9.30 -33.47
N TYR A 71 -17.04 -8.32 -33.30
CA TYR A 71 -17.74 -7.74 -34.44
C TYR A 71 -16.75 -7.06 -35.42
N PRO A 72 -17.04 -7.04 -36.74
CA PRO A 72 -16.19 -6.41 -37.75
C PRO A 72 -16.34 -4.88 -37.75
N ASP A 73 -15.99 -4.25 -36.63
CA ASP A 73 -16.21 -2.83 -36.35
C ASP A 73 -14.89 -2.19 -35.93
N ARG A 74 -14.02 -1.90 -36.91
CA ARG A 74 -12.73 -1.25 -36.63
C ARG A 74 -12.90 0.21 -36.19
N GLU A 75 -13.88 0.91 -36.75
CA GLU A 75 -14.11 2.34 -36.49
C GLU A 75 -14.41 2.61 -35.02
N ASN A 76 -15.18 1.73 -34.36
CA ASN A 76 -15.52 1.86 -32.95
C ASN A 76 -14.83 0.80 -32.08
N PHE A 77 -13.79 0.16 -32.60
CA PHE A 77 -12.96 -0.82 -31.90
C PHE A 77 -13.79 -1.99 -31.33
N GLY A 78 -14.82 -2.44 -32.05
CA GLY A 78 -15.67 -3.55 -31.64
C GLY A 78 -16.47 -3.28 -30.36
N ARG A 79 -16.65 -2.01 -29.98
CA ARG A 79 -17.35 -1.60 -28.75
C ARG A 79 -18.82 -1.30 -28.98
N ILE A 80 -19.32 -1.39 -30.21
CA ILE A 80 -20.73 -1.24 -30.56
C ILE A 80 -21.31 -2.59 -30.97
N SER A 81 -22.49 -2.91 -30.43
CA SER A 81 -23.26 -4.08 -30.85
C SER A 81 -23.72 -3.91 -32.29
N MET A 82 -23.41 -4.89 -33.15
CA MET A 82 -23.86 -4.89 -34.54
C MET A 82 -25.01 -5.86 -34.76
N ASN A 83 -25.93 -5.48 -35.65
CA ASN A 83 -26.92 -6.38 -36.20
C ASN A 83 -26.44 -6.84 -37.59
N ILE A 84 -25.85 -8.03 -37.66
CA ILE A 84 -25.38 -8.64 -38.91
C ILE A 84 -26.08 -9.98 -39.14
N ALA A 85 -26.25 -10.37 -40.40
CA ALA A 85 -26.96 -11.60 -40.75
C ALA A 85 -26.25 -12.82 -40.12
N SER A 86 -27.02 -13.80 -39.64
CA SER A 86 -26.46 -14.95 -38.90
C SER A 86 -25.36 -15.70 -39.68
N ALA A 87 -25.52 -15.88 -40.99
CA ALA A 87 -24.52 -16.54 -41.84
C ALA A 87 -23.23 -15.71 -41.95
N GLU A 88 -23.36 -14.40 -42.08
CA GLU A 88 -22.23 -13.47 -42.14
C GLU A 88 -21.51 -13.39 -40.79
N PHE A 89 -22.25 -13.33 -39.68
CA PHE A 89 -21.69 -13.39 -38.33
C PHE A 89 -20.82 -14.64 -38.14
N ILE A 90 -21.37 -15.81 -38.46
CA ILE A 90 -20.66 -17.09 -38.32
C ILE A 90 -19.37 -17.07 -39.15
N LYS A 91 -19.46 -16.65 -40.42
CA LYS A 91 -18.31 -16.54 -41.31
C LYS A 91 -17.25 -15.59 -40.76
N THR A 92 -17.66 -14.43 -40.27
CA THR A 92 -16.77 -13.40 -39.70
C THR A 92 -16.01 -13.91 -38.47
N ILE A 93 -16.69 -14.58 -37.53
CA ILE A 93 -16.03 -15.15 -36.35
C ILE A 93 -15.11 -16.31 -36.74
N GLN A 94 -15.54 -17.17 -37.67
CA GLN A 94 -14.74 -18.31 -38.11
C GLN A 94 -13.46 -17.88 -38.83
N ASN A 95 -13.55 -16.88 -39.72
CA ASN A 95 -12.40 -16.33 -40.44
C ASN A 95 -11.37 -15.71 -39.48
N GLN A 96 -11.85 -14.97 -38.48
CA GLN A 96 -10.98 -14.39 -37.45
C GLN A 96 -10.15 -15.47 -36.73
N ILE A 97 -10.80 -16.56 -36.31
CA ILE A 97 -10.12 -17.64 -35.59
C ILE A 97 -9.23 -18.47 -36.54
N SER A 98 -9.67 -18.75 -37.76
CA SER A 98 -8.88 -19.55 -38.72
C SER A 98 -7.62 -18.83 -39.17
N ASN A 99 -7.68 -17.50 -39.36
CA ASN A 99 -6.50 -16.70 -39.69
C ASN A 99 -5.43 -16.84 -38.59
N LEU A 100 -5.84 -16.83 -37.32
CA LEU A 100 -4.91 -17.07 -36.21
C LEU A 100 -4.41 -18.52 -36.17
N GLU A 101 -5.27 -19.52 -36.46
CA GLU A 101 -4.86 -20.93 -36.56
C GLU A 101 -3.74 -21.14 -37.58
N GLU A 102 -3.85 -20.50 -38.76
CA GLU A 102 -2.82 -20.56 -39.80
C GLU A 102 -1.49 -19.95 -39.31
N ILE A 103 -1.54 -18.80 -38.66
CA ILE A 103 -0.34 -18.11 -38.15
C ILE A 103 0.34 -18.91 -37.04
N VAL A 104 -0.41 -19.45 -36.07
CA VAL A 104 0.20 -20.24 -34.98
C VAL A 104 0.82 -21.53 -35.53
N ALA A 105 0.23 -22.14 -36.56
CA ALA A 105 0.77 -23.33 -37.20
C ALA A 105 2.13 -23.06 -37.86
N LEU A 106 2.31 -21.89 -38.50
CA LEU A 106 3.59 -21.48 -39.09
C LEU A 106 4.71 -21.31 -38.04
N HIS A 107 4.35 -21.14 -36.76
CA HIS A 107 5.30 -20.87 -35.68
C HIS A 107 5.39 -22.02 -34.66
N ASP A 108 4.88 -23.22 -34.97
CA ASP A 108 4.78 -24.37 -34.05
C ASP A 108 4.12 -24.02 -32.70
N ALA A 109 3.16 -23.09 -32.73
CA ALA A 109 2.40 -22.65 -31.58
C ALA A 109 0.97 -23.21 -31.65
N LYS A 110 0.20 -23.04 -30.55
CA LYS A 110 -1.18 -23.52 -30.46
C LYS A 110 -2.06 -22.49 -29.77
N ILE A 111 -3.27 -22.30 -30.29
CA ILE A 111 -4.32 -21.58 -29.57
C ILE A 111 -4.77 -22.44 -28.39
N THR A 112 -4.98 -21.84 -27.23
CA THR A 112 -5.48 -22.51 -26.02
C THR A 112 -6.92 -22.09 -25.68
N HIS A 113 -7.33 -20.89 -26.09
CA HIS A 113 -8.63 -20.33 -25.74
C HIS A 113 -9.23 -19.39 -26.80
N ILE A 114 -10.53 -19.15 -26.67
CA ILE A 114 -11.29 -18.13 -27.38
C ILE A 114 -11.92 -17.21 -26.34
N LYS A 115 -11.72 -15.90 -26.49
CA LYS A 115 -12.37 -14.86 -25.68
C LYS A 115 -13.02 -13.83 -26.61
N PRO A 116 -14.35 -13.67 -26.65
CA PRO A 116 -14.96 -12.63 -27.46
C PRO A 116 -14.52 -11.23 -27.01
N HIS A 117 -14.44 -10.27 -27.92
CA HIS A 117 -14.03 -8.90 -27.62
C HIS A 117 -15.23 -7.97 -27.34
N GLY A 118 -15.02 -6.95 -26.50
CA GLY A 118 -15.81 -5.72 -26.48
C GLY A 118 -17.33 -5.91 -26.39
N ALA A 119 -18.06 -5.35 -27.35
CA ALA A 119 -19.52 -5.46 -27.41
C ALA A 119 -19.98 -6.92 -27.55
N LEU A 120 -19.27 -7.74 -28.32
CA LEU A 120 -19.60 -9.15 -28.49
C LEU A 120 -19.55 -9.90 -27.15
N TYR A 121 -18.52 -9.65 -26.34
CA TYR A 121 -18.42 -10.25 -24.99
C TYR A 121 -19.62 -9.89 -24.11
N ASN A 122 -19.99 -8.62 -24.09
CA ASN A 122 -21.12 -8.13 -23.29
C ASN A 122 -22.47 -8.66 -23.81
N ASP A 123 -22.60 -8.77 -25.12
CA ASP A 123 -23.80 -9.24 -25.80
C ASP A 123 -24.07 -10.72 -25.51
N VAL A 124 -23.06 -11.58 -25.66
CA VAL A 124 -23.22 -13.02 -25.37
C VAL A 124 -23.43 -13.27 -23.88
N ALA A 125 -22.94 -12.38 -23.00
CA ALA A 125 -23.19 -12.49 -21.57
C ALA A 125 -24.66 -12.23 -21.18
N LYS A 126 -25.44 -11.52 -22.01
CA LYS A 126 -26.80 -11.05 -21.69
C LYS A 126 -27.90 -11.60 -22.60
N SER A 127 -27.59 -11.88 -23.87
CA SER A 127 -28.58 -12.32 -24.87
C SER A 127 -28.42 -13.78 -25.20
N LYS A 128 -29.48 -14.57 -24.98
CA LYS A 128 -29.52 -16.00 -25.30
C LYS A 128 -29.33 -16.26 -26.79
N GLU A 129 -29.98 -15.46 -27.64
CA GLU A 129 -29.87 -15.57 -29.09
C GLU A 129 -28.43 -15.33 -29.56
N LYS A 130 -27.80 -14.25 -29.10
CA LYS A 130 -26.40 -13.93 -29.45
C LYS A 130 -25.43 -14.98 -28.91
N ALA A 131 -25.64 -15.48 -27.69
CA ALA A 131 -24.83 -16.55 -27.11
C ALA A 131 -24.92 -17.83 -27.95
N GLN A 132 -26.13 -18.26 -28.33
CA GLN A 132 -26.33 -19.44 -29.17
C GLN A 132 -25.70 -19.28 -30.56
N LEU A 133 -25.82 -18.09 -31.16
CA LEU A 133 -25.21 -17.79 -32.45
C LEU A 133 -23.68 -17.81 -32.38
N PHE A 134 -23.09 -17.26 -31.33
CA PHE A 134 -21.64 -17.30 -31.11
C PHE A 134 -21.15 -18.72 -30.87
N LEU A 135 -21.80 -19.51 -30.01
CA LEU A 135 -21.46 -20.92 -29.78
C LEU A 135 -21.58 -21.75 -31.07
N LYS A 136 -22.58 -21.47 -31.93
CA LYS A 136 -22.69 -22.08 -33.25
C LYS A 136 -21.50 -21.72 -34.14
N ALA A 137 -21.03 -20.47 -34.11
CA ALA A 137 -19.88 -20.04 -34.89
C ALA A 137 -18.59 -20.76 -34.47
N ILE A 138 -18.41 -21.00 -33.17
CA ILE A 138 -17.20 -21.64 -32.62
C ILE A 138 -17.34 -23.15 -32.35
N LEU A 139 -18.44 -23.78 -32.78
CA LEU A 139 -18.73 -25.20 -32.47
C LEU A 139 -17.62 -26.15 -32.93
N LYS A 140 -17.01 -25.90 -34.09
CA LYS A 140 -15.90 -26.72 -34.61
C LYS A 140 -14.61 -26.64 -33.77
N TYR A 141 -14.52 -25.66 -32.88
CA TYR A 141 -13.36 -25.43 -31.99
C TYR A 141 -13.59 -25.92 -30.56
N LYS A 142 -14.81 -26.39 -30.23
CA LYS A 142 -15.25 -26.73 -28.88
C LYS A 142 -14.29 -27.65 -28.12
N ASP A 143 -13.80 -28.70 -28.78
CA ASP A 143 -12.92 -29.69 -28.15
C ASP A 143 -11.43 -29.33 -28.29
N LYS A 144 -11.13 -28.21 -28.97
CA LYS A 144 -9.76 -27.69 -29.17
C LYS A 144 -9.42 -26.58 -28.19
N TYR A 145 -10.33 -25.62 -27.98
CA TYR A 145 -10.05 -24.36 -27.28
C TYR A 145 -11.03 -24.14 -26.13
N LYS A 146 -10.50 -23.67 -24.99
CA LYS A 146 -11.31 -23.24 -23.86
C LYS A 146 -12.05 -21.94 -24.17
N LEU A 147 -13.22 -21.74 -23.58
CA LEU A 147 -14.05 -20.56 -23.77
C LEU A 147 -13.99 -19.66 -22.54
N TYR A 148 -13.40 -18.47 -22.68
CA TYR A 148 -13.29 -17.47 -21.61
C TYR A 148 -14.56 -16.63 -21.57
N ILE A 149 -15.25 -16.62 -20.42
CA ILE A 149 -16.52 -15.92 -20.24
C ILE A 149 -16.71 -15.38 -18.82
N LEU A 150 -17.62 -14.41 -18.69
CA LEU A 150 -18.04 -13.88 -17.39
C LEU A 150 -18.85 -14.93 -16.60
N TYR A 151 -18.57 -15.05 -15.31
CA TYR A 151 -19.34 -15.88 -14.39
C TYR A 151 -20.81 -15.40 -14.27
N ASN A 152 -21.74 -16.36 -14.13
CA ASN A 152 -23.17 -16.14 -14.00
C ASN A 152 -23.78 -15.40 -15.21
N SER A 153 -23.29 -15.73 -16.41
CA SER A 153 -23.73 -15.13 -17.67
C SER A 153 -24.63 -16.06 -18.48
N VAL A 154 -25.37 -15.51 -19.45
CA VAL A 154 -26.22 -16.31 -20.34
C VAL A 154 -25.40 -17.29 -21.18
N ILE A 155 -24.25 -16.87 -21.70
CA ILE A 155 -23.35 -17.75 -22.44
C ILE A 155 -22.83 -18.91 -21.60
N GLU A 156 -22.60 -18.74 -20.29
CA GLU A 156 -22.22 -19.86 -19.41
C GLU A 156 -23.27 -20.99 -19.46
N THR A 157 -24.54 -20.61 -19.34
CA THR A 157 -25.65 -21.56 -19.33
C THR A 157 -25.76 -22.30 -20.66
N GLU A 158 -25.66 -21.59 -21.78
CA GLU A 158 -25.77 -22.19 -23.12
C GLU A 158 -24.52 -23.01 -23.51
N ALA A 159 -23.33 -22.56 -23.09
CA ALA A 159 -22.06 -23.25 -23.33
C ALA A 159 -22.00 -24.59 -22.59
N LYS A 160 -22.45 -24.63 -21.32
CA LYS A 160 -22.53 -25.86 -20.52
C LYS A 160 -23.51 -26.89 -21.11
N LYS A 161 -24.67 -26.46 -21.62
CA LYS A 161 -25.62 -27.37 -22.31
C LYS A 161 -24.98 -28.08 -23.51
N GLN A 162 -24.04 -27.41 -24.16
CA GLN A 162 -23.31 -27.92 -25.32
C GLN A 162 -21.95 -28.52 -24.94
N ASN A 163 -21.63 -28.69 -23.66
CA ASN A 163 -20.38 -29.25 -23.12
C ASN A 163 -19.10 -28.49 -23.54
N PHE A 164 -19.15 -27.17 -23.74
CA PHE A 164 -17.93 -26.37 -23.93
C PHE A 164 -17.10 -26.33 -22.64
N GLN A 165 -15.77 -26.36 -22.77
CA GLN A 165 -14.86 -26.15 -21.65
C GLN A 165 -14.79 -24.66 -21.32
N VAL A 166 -15.37 -24.27 -20.18
CA VAL A 166 -15.46 -22.86 -19.75
C VAL A 166 -14.32 -22.51 -18.79
N VAL A 167 -13.78 -21.29 -18.94
CA VAL A 167 -12.89 -20.63 -17.99
C VAL A 167 -13.56 -19.32 -17.56
N TYR A 168 -13.72 -19.12 -16.25
CA TYR A 168 -14.33 -17.91 -15.71
C TYR A 168 -13.34 -16.78 -15.67
N GLU A 169 -13.69 -15.68 -16.31
CA GLU A 169 -12.89 -14.46 -16.32
C GLU A 169 -13.46 -13.42 -15.37
N ALA A 170 -12.54 -12.76 -14.65
CA ALA A 170 -12.82 -11.52 -13.94
C ALA A 170 -11.90 -10.41 -14.43
N PHE A 171 -12.27 -9.17 -14.12
CA PHE A 171 -11.56 -7.98 -14.59
C PHE A 171 -10.91 -7.28 -13.39
N ALA A 172 -9.58 -7.21 -13.42
CA ALA A 172 -8.79 -6.61 -12.35
C ALA A 172 -8.95 -5.08 -12.29
N ASP A 173 -9.20 -4.46 -13.45
CA ASP A 173 -9.25 -3.02 -13.66
C ASP A 173 -10.68 -2.49 -13.87
N ARG A 174 -11.73 -3.28 -13.60
CA ARG A 174 -13.12 -2.87 -13.81
C ARG A 174 -13.98 -3.00 -12.57
N ASN A 175 -14.91 -2.05 -12.43
CA ASN A 175 -15.99 -2.13 -11.46
C ASN A 175 -17.18 -2.94 -12.00
N TYR A 176 -17.94 -3.49 -11.05
CA TYR A 176 -19.09 -4.35 -11.29
C TYR A 176 -20.38 -3.68 -10.79
N ASN A 177 -21.48 -3.90 -11.52
CA ASN A 177 -22.84 -3.61 -11.09
C ASN A 177 -23.34 -4.69 -10.11
N ASP A 178 -24.47 -4.43 -9.45
CA ASP A 178 -25.10 -5.39 -8.51
C ASP A 178 -25.55 -6.70 -9.17
N ASP A 179 -25.77 -6.69 -10.48
CA ASP A 179 -26.09 -7.88 -11.30
C ASP A 179 -24.83 -8.62 -11.80
N LEU A 180 -23.64 -8.26 -11.28
CA LEU A 180 -22.33 -8.78 -11.68
C LEU A 180 -21.90 -8.44 -13.12
N THR A 181 -22.65 -7.61 -13.84
CA THR A 181 -22.20 -7.10 -15.14
C THR A 181 -21.16 -6.00 -14.94
N LEU A 182 -20.32 -5.77 -15.95
CA LEU A 182 -19.35 -4.68 -15.89
C LEU A 182 -20.03 -3.31 -15.96
N VAL A 183 -19.54 -2.37 -15.15
CA VAL A 183 -19.97 -0.97 -15.21
C VAL A 183 -19.61 -0.39 -16.59
N SER A 184 -20.57 0.26 -17.25
CA SER A 184 -20.37 0.86 -18.58
C SER A 184 -19.17 1.81 -18.59
N ARG A 185 -18.31 1.74 -19.61
CA ARG A 185 -17.13 2.61 -19.77
C ARG A 185 -17.47 4.12 -19.83
N LYS A 186 -18.75 4.48 -20.09
CA LYS A 186 -19.23 5.87 -20.02
C LYS A 186 -19.33 6.42 -18.59
N ASN A 187 -19.20 5.56 -17.58
CA ASN A 187 -19.21 5.96 -16.17
C ASN A 187 -17.78 6.21 -15.68
N ASP A 188 -17.54 7.32 -14.99
CA ASP A 188 -16.21 7.70 -14.50
C ASP A 188 -15.60 6.71 -13.51
N ARG A 189 -16.44 5.88 -12.87
CA ARG A 189 -16.02 4.81 -11.95
C ARG A 189 -15.91 3.45 -12.65
N ALA A 190 -15.99 3.37 -13.98
CA ALA A 190 -15.98 2.10 -14.68
C ALA A 190 -14.64 1.38 -14.64
N VAL A 191 -13.54 2.14 -14.68
CA VAL A 191 -12.16 1.64 -14.77
C VAL A 191 -11.41 2.03 -13.51
N LEU A 192 -10.78 1.05 -12.88
CA LEU A 192 -9.85 1.24 -11.77
C LEU A 192 -8.46 1.49 -12.35
N THR A 193 -7.84 2.60 -11.99
CA THR A 193 -6.49 2.97 -12.50
C THR A 193 -5.43 2.99 -11.40
N LYS A 194 -5.82 2.89 -10.13
CA LYS A 194 -4.93 3.00 -8.98
C LYS A 194 -4.62 1.63 -8.41
N ILE A 195 -3.34 1.30 -8.26
CA ILE A 195 -2.86 0.04 -7.67
C ILE A 195 -3.43 -0.20 -6.27
N GLY A 196 -3.54 0.87 -5.47
CA GLY A 196 -4.13 0.79 -4.13
C GLY A 196 -5.61 0.39 -4.10
N GLU A 197 -6.34 0.47 -5.22
CA GLU A 197 -7.72 0.00 -5.36
C GLU A 197 -7.77 -1.39 -6.02
N ILE A 198 -6.89 -1.64 -6.99
CA ILE A 198 -6.83 -2.88 -7.78
C ILE A 198 -6.34 -4.07 -6.96
N ILE A 199 -5.27 -3.91 -6.17
CA ILE A 199 -4.71 -5.02 -5.39
C ILE A 199 -5.73 -5.55 -4.36
N PRO A 200 -6.43 -4.72 -3.58
CA PRO A 200 -7.52 -5.19 -2.72
C PRO A 200 -8.67 -5.83 -3.50
N HIS A 201 -9.04 -5.27 -4.65
CA HIS A 201 -10.11 -5.79 -5.52
C HIS A 201 -9.81 -7.22 -6.00
N VAL A 202 -8.62 -7.44 -6.58
CA VAL A 202 -8.15 -8.76 -7.03
C VAL A 202 -7.93 -9.71 -5.85
N SER A 203 -7.34 -9.23 -4.75
CA SER A 203 -7.12 -10.03 -3.54
C SER A 203 -8.41 -10.59 -2.97
N ARG A 204 -9.46 -9.77 -2.92
CA ARG A 204 -10.79 -10.20 -2.44
C ARG A 204 -11.33 -11.31 -3.32
N LEU A 205 -11.23 -11.17 -4.63
CA LEU A 205 -11.76 -12.16 -5.54
C LEU A 205 -10.97 -13.48 -5.50
N LYS A 206 -9.62 -13.41 -5.56
CA LYS A 206 -8.74 -14.59 -5.46
C LYS A 206 -8.97 -15.37 -4.16
N ASN A 207 -8.99 -14.66 -3.03
CA ASN A 207 -9.00 -15.29 -1.71
C ASN A 207 -10.42 -15.69 -1.27
N GLU A 208 -11.41 -14.81 -1.46
CA GLU A 208 -12.76 -14.95 -0.92
C GLU A 208 -13.81 -15.37 -1.95
N GLN A 209 -13.50 -15.37 -3.26
CA GLN A 209 -14.48 -15.51 -4.35
C GLN A 209 -15.63 -14.50 -4.24
N LYS A 210 -15.30 -13.28 -3.81
CA LYS A 210 -16.25 -12.18 -3.67
C LYS A 210 -15.76 -10.93 -4.38
N ILE A 211 -16.71 -10.21 -4.97
CA ILE A 211 -16.50 -8.92 -5.60
C ILE A 211 -17.28 -7.85 -4.84
N GLN A 212 -16.74 -6.62 -4.79
CA GLN A 212 -17.46 -5.45 -4.30
C GLN A 212 -17.95 -4.64 -5.51
N THR A 213 -19.24 -4.33 -5.54
CA THR A 213 -19.85 -3.59 -6.65
C THR A 213 -19.74 -2.08 -6.42
N ILE A 214 -20.06 -1.30 -7.45
CA ILE A 214 -20.08 0.17 -7.39
C ILE A 214 -21.01 0.71 -6.28
N SER A 215 -22.05 -0.04 -5.90
CA SER A 215 -22.95 0.29 -4.78
C SER A 215 -22.35 0.04 -3.39
N GLY A 216 -21.21 -0.65 -3.32
CA GLY A 216 -20.54 -1.06 -2.08
C GLY A 216 -20.95 -2.45 -1.57
N LYS A 217 -21.97 -3.08 -2.16
CA LYS A 217 -22.40 -4.44 -1.79
C LYS A 217 -21.40 -5.49 -2.25
N LYS A 218 -21.42 -6.66 -1.59
CA LYS A 218 -20.53 -7.78 -1.87
C LYS A 218 -21.33 -8.97 -2.42
N TYR A 219 -20.85 -9.56 -3.51
CA TYR A 219 -21.49 -10.70 -4.16
C TYR A 219 -20.46 -11.79 -4.47
N ASN A 220 -20.92 -13.04 -4.56
CA ASN A 220 -20.06 -14.15 -4.95
C ASN A 220 -19.77 -14.07 -6.46
N LEU A 221 -18.49 -14.22 -6.83
CA LEU A 221 -18.05 -14.26 -8.22
C LEU A 221 -16.89 -15.25 -8.34
N LYS A 222 -16.98 -16.17 -9.31
CA LYS A 222 -15.90 -17.12 -9.61
C LYS A 222 -14.98 -16.54 -10.68
N SER A 223 -13.69 -16.79 -10.53
CA SER A 223 -12.67 -16.37 -11.48
C SER A 223 -11.54 -17.39 -11.50
N ASP A 224 -11.20 -17.85 -12.69
CA ASP A 224 -10.03 -18.66 -12.99
C ASP A 224 -8.88 -17.81 -13.56
N THR A 225 -9.22 -16.69 -14.22
CA THR A 225 -8.27 -15.76 -14.85
C THR A 225 -8.68 -14.30 -14.63
N PHE A 226 -7.69 -13.40 -14.58
CA PHE A 226 -7.87 -11.97 -14.37
C PHE A 226 -7.43 -11.18 -15.59
N CYS A 227 -8.38 -10.52 -16.25
CA CYS A 227 -8.15 -9.63 -17.37
C CYS A 227 -7.68 -8.26 -16.88
N VAL A 228 -6.66 -7.72 -17.55
CA VAL A 228 -6.31 -6.29 -17.54
C VAL A 228 -6.35 -5.81 -18.98
N HIS A 229 -7.01 -4.69 -19.26
CA HIS A 229 -7.07 -4.19 -20.63
C HIS A 229 -5.79 -3.39 -20.95
N SER A 230 -5.13 -3.72 -22.05
CA SER A 230 -3.85 -3.10 -22.48
C SER A 230 -4.01 -1.69 -23.04
N ASP A 231 -5.25 -1.30 -23.37
CA ASP A 231 -5.61 -0.01 -23.97
C ASP A 231 -5.57 1.17 -22.97
N THR A 232 -5.17 0.93 -21.72
CA THR A 232 -5.07 1.96 -20.68
C THR A 232 -3.60 2.31 -20.40
N ILE A 233 -3.31 3.60 -20.21
CA ILE A 233 -1.95 4.10 -19.89
C ILE A 233 -1.36 3.38 -18.65
N SER A 234 -2.23 2.97 -17.71
CA SER A 234 -1.86 2.26 -16.48
C SER A 234 -1.68 0.75 -16.63
N ALA A 235 -1.99 0.14 -17.80
CA ALA A 235 -2.05 -1.32 -17.95
C ALA A 235 -0.73 -2.03 -17.58
N ILE A 236 0.40 -1.47 -18.03
CA ILE A 236 1.75 -2.01 -17.75
C ILE A 236 2.01 -2.01 -16.25
N GLU A 237 1.78 -0.87 -15.59
CA GLU A 237 1.98 -0.74 -14.14
C GLU A 237 1.08 -1.73 -13.40
N ILE A 238 -0.20 -1.83 -13.78
CA ILE A 238 -1.16 -2.75 -13.16
C ILE A 238 -0.68 -4.20 -13.28
N ILE A 239 -0.32 -4.64 -14.49
CA ILE A 239 0.11 -6.01 -14.74
C ILE A 239 1.39 -6.34 -13.98
N GLN A 240 2.40 -5.45 -14.01
CA GLN A 240 3.66 -5.64 -13.29
C GLN A 240 3.42 -5.76 -11.78
N GLN A 241 2.57 -4.91 -11.22
CA GLN A 241 2.26 -4.91 -9.79
C GLN A 241 1.44 -6.15 -9.39
N LEU A 242 0.49 -6.58 -10.22
CA LEU A 242 -0.26 -7.82 -10.00
C LEU A 242 0.67 -9.04 -10.05
N HIS A 243 1.52 -9.13 -11.07
CA HIS A 243 2.49 -10.21 -11.20
C HIS A 243 3.46 -10.24 -10.00
N THR A 244 4.04 -9.09 -9.65
CA THR A 244 4.95 -8.96 -8.51
C THR A 244 4.27 -9.35 -7.19
N HIS A 245 3.01 -8.95 -6.99
CA HIS A 245 2.30 -9.22 -5.75
C HIS A 245 1.83 -10.68 -5.63
N PHE A 246 1.44 -11.32 -6.73
CA PHE A 246 0.77 -12.62 -6.68
C PHE A 246 1.56 -13.80 -7.28
N ASN A 247 2.58 -13.56 -8.11
CA ASN A 247 3.25 -14.59 -8.92
C ASN A 247 4.75 -14.67 -8.68
N VAL A 248 5.37 -13.60 -8.19
CA VAL A 248 6.76 -13.67 -7.74
C VAL A 248 6.76 -14.37 -6.39
N GLU A 249 7.38 -15.56 -6.34
CA GLU A 249 7.78 -16.15 -5.08
C GLU A 249 8.85 -15.23 -4.50
N ASN A 250 8.44 -14.33 -3.60
CA ASN A 250 9.38 -13.61 -2.78
C ASN A 250 10.06 -14.64 -1.87
N GLU A 251 11.17 -15.20 -2.30
CA GLU A 251 12.28 -15.62 -1.42
C GLU A 251 12.94 -14.40 -0.75
N VAL A 252 12.21 -13.29 -0.60
CA VAL A 252 12.61 -12.25 0.31
C VAL A 252 12.29 -12.82 1.68
N GLU A 253 13.33 -13.20 2.43
CA GLU A 253 13.21 -13.45 3.86
C GLU A 253 12.28 -12.38 4.43
N LYS A 254 11.14 -12.83 4.98
CA LYS A 254 10.18 -11.91 5.59
C LYS A 254 11.00 -11.05 6.56
N PRO A 255 11.05 -9.72 6.36
CA PRO A 255 11.87 -8.89 7.20
C PRO A 255 11.39 -9.07 8.64
N GLU A 256 12.34 -9.20 9.57
CA GLU A 256 12.03 -9.42 10.99
C GLU A 256 11.07 -8.35 11.54
N PHE A 257 11.12 -7.14 10.95
CA PHE A 257 10.28 -6.01 11.26
C PHE A 257 9.75 -5.31 10.00
N PRO A 258 8.58 -4.64 10.07
CA PRO A 258 7.74 -4.54 11.26
C PRO A 258 6.88 -5.79 11.51
N ASN A 259 6.55 -6.03 12.78
CA ASN A 259 5.52 -6.96 13.20
C ASN A 259 4.16 -6.27 13.26
N TYR A 260 3.12 -6.94 12.76
CA TYR A 260 1.77 -6.39 12.60
C TYR A 260 0.82 -6.97 13.65
N LYS A 261 0.14 -6.11 14.41
CA LYS A 261 -0.83 -6.51 15.44
C LYS A 261 -2.12 -5.67 15.33
N PRO A 262 -3.31 -6.27 15.40
CA PRO A 262 -4.56 -5.51 15.52
C PRO A 262 -4.53 -4.59 16.74
N TYR A 263 -5.09 -3.38 16.61
CA TYR A 263 -5.21 -2.41 17.70
C TYR A 263 -6.61 -1.79 17.69
N GLY A 264 -7.57 -2.50 18.26
CA GLY A 264 -8.99 -2.18 18.15
C GLY A 264 -9.55 -2.43 16.74
N ASN A 265 -10.73 -1.85 16.45
CA ASN A 265 -11.46 -2.12 15.20
C ASN A 265 -10.92 -1.37 13.97
N ASN A 266 -10.20 -0.27 14.18
CA ASN A 266 -9.77 0.66 13.13
C ASN A 266 -8.25 0.94 13.20
N GLY A 267 -7.51 0.17 14.01
CA GLY A 267 -6.09 0.36 14.24
C GLY A 267 -5.28 -0.89 13.88
N LEU A 268 -4.12 -0.67 13.28
CA LEU A 268 -3.11 -1.69 13.05
C LEU A 268 -1.77 -1.16 13.58
N LEU A 269 -1.24 -1.84 14.59
CA LEU A 269 0.01 -1.50 15.25
C LEU A 269 1.17 -2.24 14.57
N LEU A 270 2.15 -1.48 14.10
CA LEU A 270 3.39 -1.96 13.52
C LEU A 270 4.52 -1.75 14.54
N THR A 271 5.28 -2.79 14.83
CA THR A 271 6.33 -2.78 15.86
C THR A 271 7.67 -3.23 15.31
N TRP A 272 8.72 -2.53 15.68
CA TRP A 272 10.12 -2.89 15.45
C TRP A 272 10.72 -3.51 16.71
N GLU A 273 12.03 -3.79 16.67
CA GLU A 273 12.79 -4.22 17.83
C GLU A 273 12.49 -3.32 19.05
N ASN A 274 12.34 -3.91 20.24
CA ASN A 274 12.11 -3.15 21.46
C ASN A 274 13.40 -2.51 21.98
N LYS A 275 13.95 -1.60 21.18
CA LYS A 275 15.24 -0.97 21.39
C LYS A 275 15.18 0.50 21.00
N MET A 276 15.52 1.39 21.93
CA MET A 276 15.60 2.83 21.66
C MET A 276 16.96 3.16 21.04
N SER A 277 17.07 2.99 19.72
CA SER A 277 18.30 3.22 18.95
C SER A 277 18.01 4.02 17.68
N SER A 278 19.02 4.74 17.18
CA SER A 278 18.87 5.57 15.98
C SER A 278 18.55 4.73 14.74
N GLU A 279 19.04 3.49 14.67
CA GLU A 279 18.76 2.54 13.59
C GLU A 279 17.27 2.18 13.55
N VAL A 280 16.68 1.83 14.69
CA VAL A 280 15.25 1.52 14.81
C VAL A 280 14.41 2.74 14.47
N LEU A 281 14.74 3.91 15.02
CA LEU A 281 14.02 5.15 14.74
C LEU A 281 14.05 5.50 13.25
N ASN A 282 15.22 5.36 12.61
CA ASN A 282 15.35 5.60 11.18
C ASN A 282 14.48 4.63 10.38
N SER A 283 14.51 3.32 10.68
CA SER A 283 13.66 2.33 10.00
C SER A 283 12.17 2.65 10.11
N VAL A 284 11.70 3.01 11.31
CA VAL A 284 10.32 3.44 11.57
C VAL A 284 9.93 4.64 10.68
N LEU A 285 10.78 5.67 10.65
CA LEU A 285 10.50 6.91 9.91
C LEU A 285 10.60 6.72 8.40
N GLU A 286 11.55 5.92 7.92
CA GLU A 286 11.66 5.56 6.50
C GLU A 286 10.39 4.86 6.02
N TYR A 287 9.90 3.90 6.80
CA TYR A 287 8.69 3.18 6.47
C TYR A 287 7.43 4.06 6.56
N GLN A 288 7.35 4.96 7.55
CA GLN A 288 6.29 5.96 7.61
C GLN A 288 6.25 6.82 6.34
N GLU A 289 7.40 7.34 5.89
CA GLU A 289 7.47 8.16 4.67
C GLU A 289 7.12 7.36 3.43
N LYS A 290 7.45 6.06 3.39
CA LYS A 290 7.06 5.15 2.32
C LYS A 290 5.54 4.99 2.23
N ILE A 291 4.87 4.76 3.37
CA ILE A 291 3.40 4.69 3.42
C ILE A 291 2.78 6.00 2.93
N LYS A 292 3.28 7.15 3.40
CA LYS A 292 2.79 8.47 2.98
C LYS A 292 2.97 8.70 1.48
N LYS A 293 4.14 8.37 0.92
CA LYS A 293 4.41 8.49 -0.52
C LYS A 293 3.52 7.60 -1.36
N PHE A 294 3.26 6.37 -0.90
CA PHE A 294 2.35 5.44 -1.59
C PHE A 294 0.88 5.92 -1.56
N ASN A 295 0.52 6.84 -0.66
CA ASN A 295 -0.76 7.54 -0.64
C ASN A 295 -1.98 6.59 -0.54
N ILE A 296 -1.91 5.63 0.38
CA ILE A 296 -2.98 4.67 0.66
C ILE A 296 -4.20 5.42 1.22
N LYS A 297 -5.23 5.64 0.37
CA LYS A 297 -6.39 6.50 0.69
C LYS A 297 -7.26 6.03 1.87
N VAL A 298 -7.18 4.76 2.22
CA VAL A 298 -7.91 4.18 3.37
C VAL A 298 -7.20 4.42 4.71
N ILE A 299 -5.95 4.89 4.71
CA ILE A 299 -5.24 5.28 5.93
C ILE A 299 -5.65 6.71 6.30
N LEU A 300 -6.23 6.85 7.49
CA LEU A 300 -6.72 8.12 8.03
C LEU A 300 -5.63 8.86 8.82
N ASN A 301 -4.79 8.12 9.55
CA ASN A 301 -3.70 8.71 10.33
C ASN A 301 -2.55 7.71 10.55
N ILE A 302 -1.34 8.23 10.74
CA ILE A 302 -0.14 7.46 11.07
C ILE A 302 0.52 8.10 12.30
N ILE A 303 0.40 7.45 13.45
CA ILE A 303 0.93 7.95 14.72
C ILE A 303 2.26 7.24 14.98
N GLN A 304 3.31 8.03 15.20
CA GLN A 304 4.68 7.54 15.36
C GLN A 304 5.11 7.53 16.84
N SER A 305 5.75 6.44 17.24
CA SER A 305 6.51 6.33 18.49
C SER A 305 7.97 5.95 18.20
N ASN A 306 8.78 5.80 19.25
CA ASN A 306 10.19 5.42 19.19
C ASN A 306 10.49 4.16 18.33
N ASN A 307 9.66 3.10 18.43
CA ASN A 307 9.86 1.83 17.74
C ASN A 307 8.58 1.27 17.09
N SER A 308 7.56 2.11 16.91
CA SER A 308 6.27 1.65 16.38
C SER A 308 5.55 2.73 15.59
N LEU A 309 4.67 2.26 14.70
CA LEU A 309 3.68 3.07 14.00
C LEU A 309 2.30 2.52 14.30
N LEU A 310 1.36 3.37 14.69
CA LEU A 310 -0.05 3.03 14.73
C LEU A 310 -0.73 3.59 13.47
N ILE A 311 -1.24 2.69 12.64
CA ILE A 311 -2.01 3.01 11.45
C ILE A 311 -3.49 3.03 11.82
N ILE A 312 -4.12 4.20 11.69
CA ILE A 312 -5.57 4.36 11.82
C ILE A 312 -6.17 4.33 10.42
N TYR A 313 -7.14 3.45 10.17
CA TYR A 313 -7.70 3.23 8.83
C TYR A 313 -9.23 3.10 8.83
N ASP A 314 -9.81 3.30 7.64
CA ASP A 314 -11.25 3.16 7.38
C ASP A 314 -11.60 1.68 7.14
N ASN A 315 -12.12 1.01 8.18
CA ASN A 315 -12.41 -0.43 8.16
C ASN A 315 -13.66 -0.81 7.35
N GLU A 316 -14.48 0.15 6.96
CA GLU A 316 -15.61 -0.05 6.04
C GLU A 316 -15.13 -0.20 4.59
N LYS A 317 -14.01 0.46 4.26
CA LYS A 317 -13.41 0.44 2.91
C LYS A 317 -12.40 -0.68 2.71
N VAL A 318 -11.64 -1.05 3.74
CA VAL A 318 -10.64 -2.11 3.68
C VAL A 318 -10.70 -2.98 4.94
N ASN A 319 -10.59 -4.30 4.79
CA ASN A 319 -10.46 -5.17 5.96
C ASN A 319 -9.00 -5.21 6.44
N LEU A 320 -8.80 -5.55 7.71
CA LEU A 320 -7.47 -5.62 8.35
C LEU A 320 -6.45 -6.44 7.54
N LYS A 321 -6.86 -7.62 7.06
CA LYS A 321 -5.96 -8.56 6.39
C LYS A 321 -5.47 -8.00 5.05
N SER A 322 -6.36 -7.38 4.27
CA SER A 322 -6.01 -6.70 3.03
C SER A 322 -5.05 -5.54 3.26
N LEU A 323 -5.29 -4.72 4.30
CA LEU A 323 -4.39 -3.63 4.64
C LEU A 323 -3.03 -4.15 5.11
N GLN A 324 -3.01 -5.18 5.96
CA GLN A 324 -1.78 -5.81 6.42
C GLN A 324 -0.97 -6.35 5.24
N HIS A 325 -1.58 -7.10 4.32
CA HIS A 325 -0.88 -7.62 3.14
C HIS A 325 -0.30 -6.50 2.27
N LEU A 326 -1.04 -5.39 2.09
CA LEU A 326 -0.54 -4.23 1.34
C LEU A 326 0.68 -3.61 2.03
N LEU A 327 0.65 -3.48 3.34
CA LEU A 327 1.77 -2.94 4.12
C LEU A 327 2.96 -3.91 4.14
N GLU A 328 2.73 -5.21 4.31
CA GLU A 328 3.77 -6.26 4.20
C GLU A 328 4.42 -6.21 2.81
N TRP A 329 3.64 -6.15 1.75
CA TRP A 329 4.17 -5.97 0.40
C TRP A 329 4.98 -4.67 0.28
N LEU A 330 4.47 -3.58 0.85
CA LEU A 330 5.14 -2.30 0.84
C LEU A 330 6.43 -2.35 1.66
N SER A 331 6.58 -3.17 2.70
CA SER A 331 7.84 -3.27 3.45
C SER A 331 8.95 -3.92 2.64
N LEU A 332 8.60 -4.89 1.78
CA LEU A 332 9.52 -5.61 0.91
C LEU A 332 10.08 -4.77 -0.25
N GLN A 333 9.37 -3.72 -0.68
CA GLN A 333 9.84 -2.91 -1.81
C GLN A 333 11.19 -2.25 -1.46
N THR A 334 12.20 -2.33 -2.33
CA THR A 334 13.43 -1.56 -2.10
C THR A 334 13.13 -0.08 -2.23
N SER A 335 13.25 0.67 -1.13
CA SER A 335 13.36 2.12 -1.19
C SER A 335 14.81 2.50 -1.46
N ASN A 336 15.05 3.44 -2.37
CA ASN A 336 16.31 4.19 -2.40
C ASN A 336 16.58 4.65 -0.96
N LYS A 337 17.73 4.29 -0.38
CA LYS A 337 18.14 4.77 0.95
C LYS A 337 17.86 6.27 0.98
N LEU A 338 17.00 6.68 1.91
CA LEU A 338 16.68 8.09 2.05
C LEU A 338 18.01 8.81 2.30
N GLN A 339 18.34 9.78 1.43
CA GLN A 339 19.45 10.69 1.66
C GLN A 339 19.41 11.13 3.12
N PRO A 340 20.53 11.10 3.87
CA PRO A 340 20.54 11.50 5.27
C PRO A 340 19.99 12.94 5.36
N ARG A 341 18.71 13.06 5.74
CA ARG A 341 18.08 14.37 5.98
C ARG A 341 18.88 15.03 7.11
N LYS A 342 19.31 16.27 6.88
CA LYS A 342 19.94 17.12 7.89
C LYS A 342 19.07 17.13 9.17
N SER A 343 19.68 16.73 10.29
CA SER A 343 19.13 16.85 11.65
C SER A 343 19.62 18.14 12.28
N ILE A 344 18.75 18.82 13.04
CA ILE A 344 19.09 20.07 13.72
C ILE A 344 19.48 19.76 15.17
N CYS A 345 20.52 20.44 15.67
CA CYS A 345 20.86 20.48 17.10
C CYS A 345 20.29 21.73 17.73
N TRP A 346 19.26 21.59 18.56
CA TRP A 346 18.66 22.69 19.29
C TRP A 346 19.34 22.86 20.66
N GLU A 347 19.75 24.08 20.99
CA GLU A 347 20.31 24.40 22.30
C GLU A 347 19.21 24.90 23.23
N ILE A 348 18.99 24.16 24.32
CA ILE A 348 17.93 24.44 25.29
C ILE A 348 18.57 24.92 26.59
N PRO A 349 18.37 26.20 26.99
CA PRO A 349 18.85 26.71 28.26
C PRO A 349 18.04 26.09 29.40
N VAL A 350 18.72 25.62 30.44
CA VAL A 350 18.11 25.00 31.62
C VAL A 350 18.75 25.54 32.88
N CYS A 351 17.92 26.08 33.78
CA CYS A 351 18.32 26.46 35.12
C CYS A 351 18.13 25.26 36.06
N TYR A 352 19.20 24.85 36.73
CA TYR A 352 19.23 23.73 37.69
C TYR A 352 19.25 24.21 39.14
N ASP A 353 18.86 25.47 39.38
CA ASP A 353 18.71 26.03 40.72
C ASP A 353 17.76 25.18 41.57
N GLU A 354 17.98 25.14 42.89
CA GLU A 354 17.17 24.36 43.84
C GLU A 354 15.67 24.66 43.75
N PHE A 355 15.31 25.89 43.39
CA PHE A 355 13.92 26.30 43.17
C PHE A 355 13.25 25.52 42.02
N PHE A 356 14.02 25.13 41.00
CA PHE A 356 13.54 24.40 39.83
C PHE A 356 13.84 22.90 39.89
N GLY A 357 15.03 22.55 40.36
CA GLY A 357 15.54 21.17 40.45
C GLY A 357 15.04 20.45 41.69
N ILE A 358 13.73 20.41 41.87
CA ILE A 358 13.07 19.89 43.09
C ILE A 358 13.36 18.41 43.41
N ASP A 359 13.97 17.65 42.50
CA ASP A 359 14.40 16.26 42.72
C ASP A 359 15.92 16.07 42.69
N LEU A 360 16.72 17.13 42.55
CA LEU A 360 18.17 17.02 42.42
C LEU A 360 18.80 16.30 43.62
N ASP A 361 18.36 16.61 44.84
CA ASP A 361 18.84 15.96 46.06
C ASP A 361 18.48 14.47 46.10
N GLU A 362 17.25 14.12 45.73
CA GLU A 362 16.81 12.71 45.69
C GLU A 362 17.64 11.92 44.68
N ILE A 363 17.89 12.49 43.50
CA ILE A 363 18.69 11.87 42.44
C ILE A 363 20.16 11.75 42.89
N ALA A 364 20.72 12.79 43.52
CA ALA A 364 22.06 12.81 44.06
C ALA A 364 22.28 11.68 45.07
N GLN A 365 21.35 11.52 46.01
CA GLN A 365 21.40 10.48 47.03
C GLN A 365 21.28 9.07 46.41
N LYS A 366 20.27 8.84 45.56
CA LYS A 366 20.01 7.53 44.96
C LYS A 366 21.14 7.08 44.04
N ASN A 367 21.68 7.99 43.24
CA ASN A 367 22.70 7.66 42.24
C ASN A 367 24.13 7.85 42.77
N ARG A 368 24.28 8.31 44.03
CA ARG A 368 25.58 8.57 44.69
C ARG A 368 26.45 9.54 43.88
N LEU A 369 25.85 10.65 43.46
CA LEU A 369 26.49 11.70 42.67
C LEU A 369 26.33 13.06 43.35
N SER A 370 27.29 13.96 43.16
CA SER A 370 27.05 15.38 43.49
C SER A 370 26.11 16.02 42.47
N ILE A 371 25.40 17.08 42.88
CA ILE A 371 24.54 17.87 41.99
C ILE A 371 25.32 18.40 40.79
N GLU A 372 26.53 18.94 41.01
CA GLU A 372 27.41 19.38 39.93
C GLU A 372 27.69 18.26 38.92
N LYS A 373 27.92 17.03 39.41
CA LYS A 373 28.14 15.88 38.54
C LYS A 373 26.88 15.52 37.77
N ILE A 374 25.70 15.59 38.39
CA ILE A 374 24.41 15.37 37.71
C ILE A 374 24.24 16.37 36.57
N ILE A 375 24.42 17.67 36.84
CA ILE A 375 24.28 18.73 35.84
C ILE A 375 25.26 18.49 34.69
N LYS A 376 26.52 18.18 34.99
CA LYS A 376 27.53 17.87 33.96
C LYS A 376 27.14 16.66 33.11
N LEU A 377 26.70 15.57 33.75
CA LEU A 377 26.27 14.36 33.04
C LEU A 377 25.02 14.58 32.21
N HIS A 378 24.10 15.44 32.65
CA HIS A 378 22.89 15.74 31.92
C HIS A 378 23.14 16.73 30.77
N THR A 379 24.07 17.66 30.91
CA THR A 379 24.35 18.67 29.88
C THR A 379 25.40 18.22 28.86
N THR A 380 26.20 17.19 29.13
CA THR A 380 27.24 16.70 28.21
C THR A 380 26.69 16.04 26.92
N PRO A 381 25.68 15.15 26.96
CA PRO A 381 25.18 14.47 25.77
C PRO A 381 24.43 15.41 24.80
N LYS A 382 24.31 14.97 23.55
CA LYS A 382 23.29 15.44 22.59
C LYS A 382 22.19 14.39 22.58
N TYR A 383 20.97 14.78 22.91
CA TYR A 383 19.86 13.85 23.06
C TYR A 383 19.03 13.76 21.79
N GLN A 384 18.88 12.57 21.24
CA GLN A 384 18.06 12.38 20.05
C GLN A 384 16.57 12.45 20.40
N VAL A 385 15.78 13.18 19.61
CA VAL A 385 14.32 13.22 19.69
C VAL A 385 13.76 11.96 19.04
N PHE A 386 13.24 11.04 19.86
CA PHE A 386 12.65 9.78 19.37
C PHE A 386 11.18 9.95 18.99
N SER A 387 10.41 10.69 19.77
CA SER A 387 9.01 10.96 19.50
C SER A 387 8.56 12.24 20.19
N ILE A 388 7.42 12.77 19.75
CA ILE A 388 6.78 13.95 20.31
C ILE A 388 5.33 13.58 20.63
N GLY A 389 4.90 13.74 21.88
CA GLY A 389 3.56 13.28 22.29
C GLY A 389 3.40 13.13 23.80
N PHE A 390 2.32 12.48 24.27
CA PHE A 390 1.78 12.57 25.66
C PHE A 390 1.18 13.95 25.98
N LEU A 391 1.94 15.01 25.75
CA LEU A 391 1.43 16.38 25.68
C LEU A 391 1.87 16.98 24.34
N PRO A 392 1.10 17.91 23.74
CA PRO A 392 1.52 18.61 22.55
C PRO A 392 2.89 19.27 22.77
N GLY A 393 3.90 18.86 21.99
CA GLY A 393 5.29 19.33 22.08
C GLY A 393 6.16 18.73 23.18
N PHE A 394 5.71 17.69 23.89
CA PHE A 394 6.58 16.99 24.85
C PHE A 394 7.55 16.09 24.09
N LEU A 395 8.84 16.28 24.35
CA LEU A 395 9.92 15.60 23.63
C LEU A 395 10.38 14.37 24.43
N TYR A 396 10.33 13.19 23.82
CA TYR A 396 10.97 11.98 24.37
C TYR A 396 12.39 11.89 23.86
N LEU A 397 13.35 12.11 24.76
CA LEU A 397 14.76 12.26 24.43
C LEU A 397 15.56 11.03 24.87
N GLY A 398 16.33 10.46 23.94
CA GLY A 398 17.21 9.32 24.19
C GLY A 398 18.68 9.71 24.30
N GLY A 399 19.49 8.86 24.93
CA GLY A 399 20.93 9.10 25.14
C GLY A 399 21.31 9.53 26.56
N LEU A 400 20.41 9.35 27.54
CA LEU A 400 20.71 9.63 28.95
C LEU A 400 21.84 8.75 29.48
N ASP A 401 22.84 9.38 30.12
CA ASP A 401 23.95 8.68 30.75
C ASP A 401 23.43 7.66 31.78
N LYS A 402 23.95 6.43 31.72
CA LYS A 402 23.51 5.31 32.56
C LYS A 402 23.58 5.61 34.06
N ARG A 403 24.49 6.50 34.48
CA ARG A 403 24.63 6.93 35.88
C ARG A 403 23.49 7.84 36.35
N LEU A 404 22.71 8.40 35.42
CA LEU A 404 21.53 9.20 35.71
C LEU A 404 20.24 8.37 35.65
N HIS A 405 20.29 7.09 35.25
CA HIS A 405 19.08 6.28 35.16
C HIS A 405 18.41 6.17 36.52
N ILE A 406 17.12 6.48 36.55
CA ILE A 406 16.31 6.48 37.77
C ILE A 406 14.85 6.29 37.40
N ASP A 407 14.14 5.44 38.13
CA ASP A 407 12.73 5.20 37.87
C ASP A 407 11.88 6.45 38.08
N ARG A 408 10.77 6.48 37.34
CA ARG A 408 9.70 7.47 37.57
C ARG A 408 9.16 7.31 38.99
N LYS A 409 8.66 8.41 39.56
CA LYS A 409 7.91 8.36 40.81
C LYS A 409 6.69 7.44 40.65
N SER A 410 6.51 6.55 41.62
CA SER A 410 5.38 5.61 41.69
C SER A 410 4.03 6.35 41.76
N THR A 411 4.00 7.47 42.49
CA THR A 411 2.87 8.40 42.51
C THR A 411 3.24 9.66 41.74
N PRO A 412 2.63 9.92 40.56
CA PRO A 412 2.85 11.15 39.82
C PRO A 412 2.46 12.40 40.62
N ARG A 413 3.21 13.49 40.45
CA ARG A 413 2.80 14.81 40.96
C ARG A 413 1.55 15.29 40.23
N LEU A 414 0.68 15.99 40.97
CA LEU A 414 -0.48 16.65 40.40
C LEU A 414 -0.11 17.79 39.45
N ALA A 415 1.02 18.45 39.70
CA ALA A 415 1.52 19.54 38.87
C ALA A 415 3.04 19.48 38.74
N VAL A 416 3.50 19.41 37.50
CA VAL A 416 4.87 19.69 37.06
C VAL A 416 4.82 21.01 36.29
N LYS A 417 5.74 21.93 36.58
CA LYS A 417 5.77 23.27 35.98
C LYS A 417 6.06 23.18 34.47
N LYS A 418 5.42 24.05 33.67
CA LYS A 418 5.84 24.31 32.28
C LYS A 418 7.35 24.57 32.22
N GLY A 419 8.01 24.06 31.19
CA GLY A 419 9.45 24.19 30.99
C GLY A 419 10.28 23.20 31.82
N ALA A 420 9.67 22.44 32.74
CA ALA A 420 10.42 21.52 33.58
C ALA A 420 11.13 20.46 32.74
N VAL A 421 12.40 20.25 33.05
CA VAL A 421 13.24 19.22 32.46
C VAL A 421 13.39 18.11 33.47
N GLY A 422 13.10 16.88 33.06
CA GLY A 422 13.13 15.74 33.96
C GLY A 422 13.66 14.48 33.31
N ILE A 423 13.98 13.51 34.17
CA ILE A 423 14.45 12.17 33.80
C ILE A 423 13.50 11.09 34.31
N GLY A 424 13.41 9.99 33.56
CA GLY A 424 12.56 8.85 33.89
C GLY A 424 13.02 7.60 33.17
N GLY A 425 13.38 6.57 33.93
CA GLY A 425 14.05 5.37 33.43
C GLY A 425 15.34 5.74 32.73
N ILE A 426 15.39 5.51 31.41
CA ILE A 426 16.56 5.73 30.55
C ILE A 426 16.46 7.02 29.72
N GLN A 427 15.46 7.86 29.97
CA GLN A 427 15.11 9.00 29.12
C GLN A 427 15.17 10.32 29.88
N THR A 428 15.40 11.40 29.13
CA THR A 428 15.14 12.78 29.57
C THR A 428 14.00 13.36 28.74
N GLY A 429 13.36 14.42 29.23
CA GLY A 429 12.18 14.99 28.62
C GLY A 429 11.88 16.38 29.13
N ILE A 430 11.06 17.12 28.39
CA ILE A 430 10.73 18.52 28.69
C ILE A 430 9.22 18.70 28.66
N TYR A 431 8.68 19.27 29.72
CA TYR A 431 7.25 19.56 29.87
C TYR A 431 6.87 20.85 29.14
N PRO A 432 6.16 20.81 27.99
CA PRO A 432 5.83 22.01 27.22
C PRO A 432 4.73 22.86 27.88
N LYS A 433 3.99 22.26 28.83
CA LYS A 433 2.91 22.88 29.60
C LYS A 433 2.84 22.27 31.00
N SER A 434 2.24 23.01 31.93
CA SER A 434 1.99 22.49 33.27
C SER A 434 1.01 21.32 33.22
N SER A 435 1.35 20.21 33.88
CA SER A 435 0.56 18.97 33.84
C SER A 435 0.97 18.01 34.95
N PRO A 436 0.16 16.99 35.28
CA PRO A 436 0.59 15.91 36.14
C PRO A 436 1.75 15.12 35.52
N GLY A 437 2.68 14.65 36.34
CA GLY A 437 3.89 13.98 35.86
C GLY A 437 4.64 13.20 36.92
N GLY A 438 5.18 12.04 36.54
CA GLY A 438 5.98 11.18 37.42
C GLY A 438 7.48 11.22 37.14
N TRP A 439 7.96 12.13 36.31
CA TRP A 439 9.39 12.24 36.02
C TRP A 439 10.10 12.97 37.17
N GLN A 440 11.37 12.64 37.39
CA GLN A 440 12.22 13.30 38.38
C GLN A 440 12.75 14.59 37.77
N ILE A 441 12.48 15.74 38.39
CA ILE A 441 12.72 17.07 37.83
C ILE A 441 14.10 17.59 38.22
N LEU A 442 14.92 17.87 37.20
CA LEU A 442 16.29 18.35 37.33
C LEU A 442 16.39 19.88 37.30
N GLY A 443 15.47 20.55 36.61
CA GLY A 443 15.56 21.98 36.36
C GLY A 443 14.43 22.48 35.48
N ASN A 444 14.53 23.71 35.00
CA ASN A 444 13.50 24.33 34.18
C ASN A 444 14.11 25.19 33.05
N SER A 445 13.48 25.13 31.89
CA SER A 445 13.77 25.99 30.73
C SER A 445 12.70 27.09 30.60
N PRO A 446 13.09 28.35 30.39
CA PRO A 446 12.16 29.46 30.21
C PRO A 446 11.46 29.48 28.84
N LEU A 447 11.77 28.52 27.96
CA LEU A 447 11.28 28.52 26.58
C LEU A 447 9.83 28.03 26.41
N ASN A 448 9.22 28.46 25.30
CA ASN A 448 7.94 27.95 24.80
C ASN A 448 8.19 26.81 23.80
N PHE A 449 7.88 25.58 24.19
CA PHE A 449 8.14 24.38 23.38
C PHE A 449 7.01 24.00 22.42
N PHE A 450 5.82 24.57 22.63
CA PHE A 450 4.63 24.32 21.82
C PHE A 450 3.75 25.56 21.71
N ASP A 451 3.34 25.91 20.50
CA ASP A 451 2.35 26.95 20.23
C ASP A 451 1.52 26.59 18.99
N VAL A 452 0.23 26.33 19.18
CA VAL A 452 -0.68 25.92 18.11
C VAL A 452 -0.90 27.01 17.05
N SER A 453 -0.62 28.28 17.38
CA SER A 453 -0.78 29.39 16.45
C SER A 453 0.35 29.48 15.40
N ASN A 454 1.48 28.81 15.64
CA ASN A 454 2.60 28.77 14.71
C ASN A 454 2.36 27.76 13.57
N GLU A 455 2.89 28.06 12.38
CA GLU A 455 2.89 27.13 11.22
C GLU A 455 3.54 25.78 11.58
N LYS A 456 4.59 25.83 12.42
CA LYS A 456 5.23 24.67 13.03
C LYS A 456 5.02 24.73 14.54
N PRO A 457 3.97 24.07 15.07
CA PRO A 457 3.64 24.20 16.49
C PRO A 457 4.71 23.73 17.46
N CYS A 458 5.57 22.80 17.03
CA CYS A 458 6.75 22.39 17.77
C CYS A 458 7.99 22.62 16.90
N PHE A 459 9.03 23.22 17.48
CA PHE A 459 10.26 23.55 16.75
C PHE A 459 11.07 22.31 16.36
N ALA A 460 11.03 21.27 17.20
CA ALA A 460 11.75 20.03 16.98
C ALA A 460 10.90 18.99 16.26
N LYS A 461 11.57 18.08 15.54
CA LYS A 461 10.98 16.89 14.93
C LYS A 461 11.73 15.64 15.39
N ALA A 462 11.12 14.46 15.24
CA ALA A 462 11.84 13.20 15.41
C ALA A 462 13.10 13.19 14.52
N ARG A 463 14.21 12.65 15.05
CA ARG A 463 15.60 12.70 14.55
C ARG A 463 16.40 13.96 14.82
N ASP A 464 15.78 15.08 15.18
CA ASP A 464 16.57 16.22 15.68
C ASP A 464 17.25 15.85 17.00
N PHE A 465 18.18 16.68 17.44
CA PHE A 465 18.82 16.53 18.74
C PHE A 465 18.61 17.76 19.61
N ILE A 466 18.60 17.52 20.91
CA ILE A 466 18.55 18.53 21.96
C ILE A 466 19.89 18.53 22.70
N LYS A 467 20.48 19.70 22.87
CA LYS A 467 21.63 19.94 23.73
C LYS A 467 21.21 20.85 24.87
N PHE A 468 21.24 20.34 26.10
CA PHE A 468 20.95 21.17 27.26
C PHE A 468 22.17 22.02 27.63
N VAL A 469 21.93 23.32 27.85
CA VAL A 469 22.94 24.30 28.25
C VAL A 469 22.58 24.77 29.66
N PRO A 470 23.45 24.58 30.67
CA PRO A 470 23.18 25.08 32.01
C PRO A 470 23.28 26.61 32.02
N ILE A 471 22.33 27.26 32.68
CA ILE A 471 22.27 28.72 32.86
C ILE A 471 22.01 29.08 34.33
N SER A 472 22.39 30.29 34.73
CA SER A 472 22.10 30.84 36.06
C SER A 472 20.62 31.18 36.23
N ILE A 473 20.21 31.50 37.46
CA ILE A 473 18.85 31.95 37.75
C ILE A 473 18.57 33.34 37.14
N GLU A 474 19.57 34.22 37.11
CA GLU A 474 19.50 35.53 36.47
C GLU A 474 19.30 35.40 34.95
N GLU A 475 20.12 34.58 34.28
CA GLU A 475 19.98 34.28 32.86
C GLU A 475 18.61 33.68 32.53
N TYR A 476 18.06 32.85 33.42
CA TYR A 476 16.72 32.29 33.26
C TYR A 476 15.66 33.40 33.19
N HIS A 477 15.73 34.37 34.11
CA HIS A 477 14.78 35.48 34.15
C HIS A 477 14.91 36.43 32.96
N GLU A 478 16.14 36.69 32.51
CA GLU A 478 16.42 37.46 31.29
C GLU A 478 15.81 36.79 30.05
N ILE A 479 16.09 35.50 29.85
CA ILE A 479 15.54 34.73 28.73
C ILE A 479 14.03 34.64 28.83
N SER A 480 13.46 34.40 30.02
CA SER A 480 12.01 34.34 30.23
C SER A 480 11.32 35.66 29.85
N THR A 481 11.97 36.79 30.10
CA THR A 481 11.49 38.12 29.70
C THR A 481 11.56 38.28 28.19
N ALA A 482 12.70 37.90 27.57
CA ALA A 482 12.87 37.96 26.13
C ALA A 482 11.88 37.06 25.37
N VAL A 483 11.59 35.85 25.88
CA VAL A 483 10.60 34.91 25.32
C VAL A 483 9.20 35.50 25.40
N SER A 484 8.82 36.08 26.54
CA SER A 484 7.50 36.71 26.72
C SER A 484 7.29 37.90 25.76
N ASN A 485 8.37 38.62 25.45
CA ASN A 485 8.35 39.75 24.53
C ASN A 485 8.51 39.36 23.05
N GLY A 486 8.69 38.07 22.73
CA GLY A 486 8.91 37.59 21.37
C GLY A 486 10.30 37.90 20.78
N ASN A 487 11.26 38.32 21.62
CA ASN A 487 12.60 38.76 21.21
C ASN A 487 13.68 37.68 21.39
N TYR A 488 13.30 36.47 21.80
CA TYR A 488 14.24 35.37 21.96
C TYR A 488 14.27 34.48 20.71
N GLN A 489 15.45 34.28 20.14
CA GLN A 489 15.68 33.32 19.07
C GLN A 489 16.33 32.05 19.61
N LEU A 490 15.71 30.89 19.30
CA LEU A 490 16.25 29.61 19.69
C LEU A 490 17.53 29.29 18.92
N LYS A 491 18.62 29.05 19.65
CA LYS A 491 19.91 28.69 19.06
C LYS A 491 19.88 27.26 18.51
N PHE A 492 20.48 27.07 17.34
CA PHE A 492 20.66 25.76 16.75
C PHE A 492 21.88 25.65 15.84
N THR A 493 22.30 24.42 15.54
CA THR A 493 23.34 24.12 14.55
C THR A 493 22.86 23.04 13.57
N GLU A 494 23.34 23.08 12.32
CA GLU A 494 23.01 22.08 11.28
C GLU A 494 23.83 20.79 11.39
N THR A 495 24.73 20.67 12.38
CA THR A 495 25.59 19.51 12.60
C THR A 495 25.46 18.97 14.03
N CYS A 496 24.67 17.91 14.15
CA CYS A 496 24.81 16.90 15.19
C CYS A 496 25.39 15.63 14.57
#